data_AF-A0A2P9DT97-F1
#
_entry.id   AF-A0A2P9DT97-F1
#
_cell.length_a   1.000
_cell.length_b   1.000
_cell.length_c   1.000
_cell.angle_alpha   90.00
_cell.angle_beta   90.00
_cell.angle_gamma   90.00
#
_symmetry.space_group_name_H-M   'P 1'
#
loop_
_entity.id
_entity.type
_entity.pdbx_description
1 polymer ?
#
loop_
_entity_poly.entity_id
_entity_poly.type
_entity_poly.pdbx_seq_one_letter_code
_entity_poly.pdbx_strand_id
1 'polypeptide(L)'
;MEDKRQKRKEERDKNIQKIIEKDKMEKSLEQKIEKGCLMCGCGLGGVAASVGIFGTVAVNELTKAAIAAAEIAATDAAIAKGLAAGAEEGMKAVIAGLKAVGVSRLDNKELVSYFTAENYIDVKNIALAINRQYDASSCILVTGGSGAQKPICPWVRENFGAAGNGASAYKSIEIAVKPIVSEAESVAETAAKRATAEAIEASTLPAESTYAGCQTAIIASVVAIIIIALVMIIIYLVLRYRRKKNMNKKAQYTKLLNQ
;
A
#
# COMPACT_ATOMS: atom_id res chain seq x y z
N MET A 1 72.17 20.56 62.48
CA MET A 1 71.40 21.01 61.30
C MET A 1 71.27 19.93 60.22
N GLU A 2 72.16 18.93 60.20
CA GLU A 2 72.15 17.81 59.23
C GLU A 2 70.97 16.85 59.39
N ASP A 3 70.57 16.50 60.62
CA ASP A 3 69.43 15.59 60.87
C ASP A 3 68.10 16.09 60.28
N LYS A 4 67.88 17.42 60.32
CA LYS A 4 66.70 18.05 59.72
C LYS A 4 66.74 17.99 58.18
N ARG A 5 67.93 17.95 57.58
CA ARG A 5 68.13 17.80 56.13
C ARG A 5 67.93 16.35 55.68
N GLN A 6 68.40 15.39 56.48
CA GLN A 6 68.28 13.96 56.22
C GLN A 6 66.83 13.48 56.34
N LYS A 7 66.10 13.91 57.39
CA LYS A 7 64.67 13.64 57.54
C LYS A 7 63.83 14.17 56.38
N ARG A 8 64.15 15.37 55.86
CA ARG A 8 63.46 15.92 54.67
C ARG A 8 63.80 15.21 53.36
N LYS A 9 64.95 14.54 53.26
CA LYS A 9 65.27 13.66 52.11
C LYS A 9 64.45 12.38 52.18
N GLU A 10 64.47 11.68 53.31
CA GLU A 10 63.68 10.45 53.50
C GLU A 10 62.17 10.68 53.33
N GLU A 11 61.67 11.81 53.81
CA GLU A 11 60.25 12.17 53.67
C GLU A 11 59.88 12.49 52.21
N ARG A 12 60.78 13.11 51.44
CA ARG A 12 60.59 13.28 49.98
C ARG A 12 60.61 11.94 49.26
N ASP A 13 61.55 11.06 49.56
CA ASP A 13 61.68 9.77 48.86
C ASP A 13 60.46 8.87 49.14
N LYS A 14 59.95 8.88 50.38
CA LYS A 14 58.68 8.22 50.75
C LYS A 14 57.48 8.79 49.99
N ASN A 15 57.42 10.11 49.83
CA ASN A 15 56.35 10.77 49.08
C ASN A 15 56.44 10.46 47.57
N ILE A 16 57.65 10.39 47.01
CA ILE A 16 57.88 10.01 45.60
C ILE A 16 57.46 8.55 45.36
N GLN A 17 57.84 7.62 46.25
CA GLN A 17 57.42 6.21 46.14
C GLN A 17 55.89 6.07 46.18
N LYS A 18 55.21 6.77 47.09
CA LYS A 18 53.73 6.78 47.16
C LYS A 18 53.09 7.28 45.86
N ILE A 19 53.66 8.28 45.20
CA ILE A 19 53.14 8.82 43.94
C ILE A 19 53.32 7.80 42.80
N ILE A 20 54.47 7.12 42.75
CA ILE A 20 54.76 6.09 41.73
C ILE A 20 53.81 4.89 41.87
N GLU A 21 53.57 4.41 43.10
CA GLU A 21 52.65 3.30 43.34
C GLU A 21 51.21 3.67 42.96
N LYS A 22 50.75 4.88 43.30
CA LYS A 22 49.43 5.38 42.87
C LYS A 22 49.31 5.44 41.34
N ASP A 23 50.32 5.95 40.65
CA ASP A 23 50.35 6.04 39.18
C ASP A 23 50.32 4.65 38.51
N LYS A 24 50.97 3.66 39.14
CA LYS A 24 51.00 2.26 38.67
C LYS A 24 49.64 1.58 38.83
N MET A 25 48.93 1.84 39.95
CA MET A 25 47.58 1.33 40.16
C MET A 25 46.56 1.95 39.19
N GLU A 26 46.63 3.27 38.98
CA GLU A 26 45.78 3.98 38.00
C GLU A 26 45.95 3.40 36.59
N LYS A 27 47.20 3.17 36.13
CA LYS A 27 47.48 2.55 34.82
C LYS A 27 46.93 1.13 34.69
N SER A 28 46.99 0.33 35.76
CA SER A 28 46.53 -1.06 35.71
C SER A 28 45.00 -1.16 35.68
N LEU A 29 44.31 -0.29 36.41
CA LEU A 29 42.85 -0.20 36.38
C LEU A 29 42.37 0.30 35.01
N GLU A 30 43.06 1.27 34.42
CA GLU A 30 42.73 1.80 33.10
C GLU A 30 42.91 0.75 31.99
N GLN A 31 44.01 -0.01 31.98
CA GLN A 31 44.20 -1.08 30.99
C GLN A 31 43.12 -2.16 31.11
N LYS A 32 42.67 -2.49 32.32
CA LYS A 32 41.57 -3.45 32.53
C LYS A 32 40.24 -2.90 32.00
N ILE A 33 39.95 -1.63 32.24
CA ILE A 33 38.75 -0.98 31.72
C ILE A 33 38.80 -0.86 30.20
N GLU A 34 39.95 -0.55 29.60
CA GLU A 34 40.10 -0.43 28.14
C GLU A 34 40.00 -1.80 27.46
N LYS A 35 40.59 -2.85 28.05
CA LYS A 35 40.48 -4.24 27.56
C LYS A 35 39.08 -4.80 27.73
N GLY A 36 38.40 -4.44 28.83
CA GLY A 36 36.98 -4.75 29.07
C GLY A 36 36.06 -4.03 28.08
N CYS A 37 36.33 -2.76 27.77
CA CYS A 37 35.57 -1.98 26.78
C CYS A 37 35.81 -2.48 25.35
N LEU A 38 37.02 -2.94 25.01
CA LEU A 38 37.32 -3.56 23.71
C LEU A 38 36.63 -4.94 23.56
N MET A 39 36.66 -5.76 24.61
CA MET A 39 35.93 -7.05 24.66
C MET A 39 34.41 -6.83 24.58
N CYS A 40 33.89 -5.84 25.29
CA CYS A 40 32.48 -5.48 25.27
C CYS A 40 32.07 -4.92 23.89
N GLY A 41 32.91 -4.09 23.27
CA GLY A 41 32.70 -3.57 21.92
C GLY A 41 32.70 -4.65 20.83
N CYS A 42 33.59 -5.65 20.91
CA CYS A 42 33.58 -6.80 20.00
C CYS A 42 32.39 -7.75 20.26
N GLY A 43 31.97 -7.93 21.52
CA GLY A 43 30.80 -8.74 21.87
C GLY A 43 29.47 -8.10 21.47
N LEU A 44 29.31 -6.79 21.68
CA LEU A 44 28.16 -6.02 21.20
C LEU A 44 28.14 -5.89 19.68
N GLY A 45 29.32 -5.79 19.03
CA GLY A 45 29.42 -5.81 17.57
C GLY A 45 28.97 -7.14 16.94
N GLY A 46 29.24 -8.27 17.60
CA GLY A 46 28.82 -9.61 17.13
C GLY A 46 27.32 -9.87 17.28
N VAL A 47 26.70 -9.40 18.38
CA VAL A 47 25.25 -9.55 18.60
C VAL A 47 24.44 -8.56 17.77
N ALA A 48 24.94 -7.35 17.54
CA ALA A 48 24.32 -6.41 16.63
C ALA A 48 24.34 -6.91 15.17
N ALA A 49 25.41 -7.60 14.75
CA ALA A 49 25.50 -8.18 13.42
C ALA A 49 24.52 -9.35 13.21
N SER A 50 24.32 -10.22 14.21
CA SER A 50 23.40 -11.35 14.08
C SER A 50 21.93 -10.95 14.18
N VAL A 51 21.55 -10.08 15.12
CA VAL A 51 20.16 -9.60 15.25
C VAL A 51 19.79 -8.66 14.09
N GLY A 52 20.74 -7.87 13.59
CA GLY A 52 20.54 -6.96 12.47
C GLY A 52 20.34 -7.66 11.11
N ILE A 53 20.96 -8.82 10.88
CA ILE A 53 20.88 -9.51 9.58
C ILE A 53 19.70 -10.49 9.54
N PHE A 54 19.49 -11.29 10.59
CA PHE A 54 18.39 -12.27 10.59
C PHE A 54 17.03 -11.62 10.84
N GLY A 55 16.97 -10.57 11.67
CA GLY A 55 15.74 -9.83 11.92
C GLY A 55 15.25 -9.07 10.69
N THR A 56 16.15 -8.45 9.94
CA THR A 56 15.78 -7.66 8.73
C THR A 56 15.32 -8.54 7.58
N VAL A 57 15.93 -9.71 7.37
CA VAL A 57 15.52 -10.64 6.30
C VAL A 57 14.13 -11.23 6.60
N ALA A 58 13.88 -11.68 7.84
CA ALA A 58 12.58 -12.23 8.20
C ALA A 58 11.45 -11.19 8.12
N VAL A 59 11.72 -9.95 8.56
CA VAL A 59 10.76 -8.83 8.45
C VAL A 59 10.54 -8.44 6.99
N ASN A 60 11.58 -8.45 6.14
CA ASN A 60 11.44 -8.15 4.72
C ASN A 60 10.58 -9.20 3.97
N GLU A 61 10.70 -10.48 4.30
CA GLU A 61 9.85 -11.51 3.67
C GLU A 61 8.39 -11.45 4.18
N LEU A 62 8.19 -11.23 5.49
CA LEU A 62 6.85 -11.02 6.05
C LEU A 62 6.16 -9.77 5.48
N THR A 63 6.90 -8.67 5.33
CA THR A 63 6.37 -7.44 4.75
C THR A 63 6.04 -7.59 3.28
N LYS A 64 6.86 -8.29 2.47
CA LYS A 64 6.52 -8.63 1.09
C LYS A 64 5.23 -9.45 1.00
N ALA A 65 5.09 -10.48 1.83
CA ALA A 65 3.89 -11.32 1.85
C ALA A 65 2.64 -10.52 2.26
N ALA A 66 2.76 -9.65 3.27
CA ALA A 66 1.68 -8.77 3.70
C ALA A 66 1.27 -7.75 2.62
N ILE A 67 2.24 -7.17 1.91
CA ILE A 67 1.98 -6.24 0.80
C ILE A 67 1.28 -6.96 -0.35
N ALA A 68 1.75 -8.16 -0.73
CA ALA A 68 1.10 -8.95 -1.77
C ALA A 68 -0.36 -9.32 -1.43
N ALA A 69 -0.63 -9.70 -0.18
CA ALA A 69 -1.99 -9.97 0.28
C ALA A 69 -2.87 -8.71 0.28
N ALA A 70 -2.32 -7.57 0.67
CA ALA A 70 -3.02 -6.29 0.63
C ALA A 70 -3.32 -5.84 -0.80
N GLU A 71 -2.40 -6.05 -1.73
CA GLU A 71 -2.58 -5.77 -3.15
C GLU A 71 -3.72 -6.59 -3.74
N ILE A 72 -3.74 -7.91 -3.49
CA ILE A 72 -4.82 -8.80 -3.95
C ILE A 72 -6.18 -8.35 -3.39
N ALA A 73 -6.25 -8.06 -2.09
CA ALA A 73 -7.49 -7.61 -1.47
C ALA A 73 -7.97 -6.25 -2.02
N ALA A 74 -7.04 -5.33 -2.30
CA ALA A 74 -7.35 -4.04 -2.91
C ALA A 74 -7.83 -4.20 -4.36
N THR A 75 -7.20 -5.08 -5.15
CA THR A 75 -7.64 -5.37 -6.53
C THR A 75 -9.00 -6.03 -6.55
N ASP A 76 -9.28 -6.99 -5.67
CA ASP A 76 -10.58 -7.66 -5.59
C ASP A 76 -11.69 -6.68 -5.21
N ALA A 77 -11.44 -5.80 -4.23
CA ALA A 77 -12.37 -4.76 -3.83
C ALA A 77 -12.61 -3.73 -4.95
N ALA A 78 -11.58 -3.36 -5.70
CA ALA A 78 -11.70 -2.46 -6.84
C ALA A 78 -12.51 -3.11 -7.97
N ILE A 79 -12.24 -4.37 -8.32
CA ILE A 79 -12.99 -5.14 -9.32
C ILE A 79 -14.46 -5.25 -8.91
N ALA A 80 -14.76 -5.56 -7.64
CA ALA A 80 -16.14 -5.64 -7.16
C ALA A 80 -16.89 -4.31 -7.29
N LYS A 81 -16.25 -3.19 -6.96
CA LYS A 81 -16.83 -1.84 -7.18
C LYS A 81 -17.05 -1.56 -8.66
N GLY A 82 -16.08 -1.92 -9.51
CA GLY A 82 -16.18 -1.78 -10.96
C GLY A 82 -17.35 -2.55 -11.56
N LEU A 83 -17.50 -3.83 -11.20
CA LEU A 83 -18.60 -4.67 -11.66
C LEU A 83 -19.96 -4.11 -11.23
N ALA A 84 -20.09 -3.61 -9.99
CA ALA A 84 -21.33 -3.01 -9.51
C ALA A 84 -21.71 -1.74 -10.30
N ALA A 85 -20.75 -0.83 -10.51
CA ALA A 85 -20.96 0.39 -11.30
C ALA A 85 -21.23 0.09 -12.78
N GLY A 86 -20.52 -0.89 -13.35
CA GLY A 86 -20.73 -1.34 -14.72
C GLY A 86 -22.14 -1.92 -14.92
N ALA A 87 -22.59 -2.78 -14.02
CA ALA A 87 -23.93 -3.35 -14.07
C ALA A 87 -25.02 -2.26 -13.95
N GLU A 88 -24.81 -1.24 -13.11
CA GLU A 88 -25.75 -0.12 -12.97
C GLU A 88 -25.92 0.65 -14.27
N GLU A 89 -24.80 1.03 -14.91
CA GLU A 89 -24.83 1.78 -16.18
C GLU A 89 -25.31 0.93 -17.36
N GLY A 90 -24.94 -0.36 -17.39
CA GLY A 90 -25.46 -1.32 -18.38
C GLY A 90 -26.98 -1.48 -18.29
N MET A 91 -27.53 -1.61 -17.09
CA MET A 91 -28.98 -1.65 -16.90
C MET A 91 -29.66 -0.35 -17.37
N LYS A 92 -29.09 0.82 -17.03
CA LYS A 92 -29.62 2.11 -17.50
C LYS A 92 -29.64 2.19 -19.03
N ALA A 93 -28.59 1.71 -19.69
CA ALA A 93 -28.48 1.67 -21.14
C ALA A 93 -29.55 0.75 -21.77
N VAL A 94 -29.75 -0.47 -21.25
CA VAL A 94 -30.83 -1.37 -21.72
C VAL A 94 -32.21 -0.73 -21.52
N ILE A 95 -32.46 -0.13 -20.36
CA ILE A 95 -33.73 0.55 -20.07
C ILE A 95 -33.97 1.71 -21.04
N ALA A 96 -32.95 2.51 -21.33
CA ALA A 96 -33.03 3.61 -22.28
C ALA A 96 -33.30 3.12 -23.71
N GLY A 97 -32.58 2.09 -24.16
CA GLY A 97 -32.77 1.47 -25.47
C GLY A 97 -34.17 0.89 -25.63
N LEU A 98 -34.68 0.20 -24.61
CA LEU A 98 -36.04 -0.34 -24.60
C LEU A 98 -37.12 0.74 -24.61
N LYS A 99 -36.93 1.84 -23.86
CA LYS A 99 -37.84 2.99 -23.90
C LYS A 99 -37.86 3.68 -25.25
N ALA A 100 -36.70 3.82 -25.91
CA ALA A 100 -36.58 4.44 -27.23
C ALA A 100 -37.38 3.67 -28.30
N VAL A 101 -37.48 2.35 -28.15
CA VAL A 101 -38.24 1.49 -29.06
C VAL A 101 -39.69 1.26 -28.61
N GLY A 102 -40.16 2.01 -27.60
CA GLY A 102 -41.54 2.01 -27.16
C GLY A 102 -41.93 0.91 -26.16
N VAL A 103 -40.95 0.21 -25.57
CA VAL A 103 -41.17 -0.74 -24.48
C VAL A 103 -41.08 0.01 -23.15
N SER A 104 -42.21 0.11 -22.43
CA SER A 104 -42.25 0.83 -21.14
C SER A 104 -42.30 -0.09 -19.93
N ARG A 105 -42.78 -1.33 -20.10
CA ARG A 105 -42.99 -2.32 -19.05
C ARG A 105 -42.64 -3.72 -19.56
N LEU A 106 -42.10 -4.55 -18.68
CA LEU A 106 -41.84 -5.97 -18.93
C LEU A 106 -42.54 -6.82 -17.87
N ASP A 107 -43.34 -7.79 -18.29
CA ASP A 107 -44.05 -8.70 -17.38
C ASP A 107 -44.90 -7.97 -16.31
N ASN A 108 -45.64 -6.92 -16.75
CA ASN A 108 -46.39 -5.99 -15.90
C ASN A 108 -45.55 -5.16 -14.89
N LYS A 109 -44.23 -5.35 -14.86
CA LYS A 109 -43.28 -4.62 -14.03
C LYS A 109 -42.68 -3.43 -14.79
N GLU A 110 -42.28 -2.42 -14.04
CA GLU A 110 -41.47 -1.34 -14.61
C GLU A 110 -40.08 -1.87 -14.95
N LEU A 111 -39.47 -1.37 -16.03
CA LEU A 111 -38.16 -1.87 -16.49
C LEU A 111 -37.10 -1.82 -15.38
N VAL A 112 -37.12 -0.78 -14.55
CA VAL A 112 -36.21 -0.60 -13.40
C VAL A 112 -36.33 -1.75 -12.39
N SER A 113 -37.53 -2.30 -12.20
CA SER A 113 -37.79 -3.41 -11.28
C SER A 113 -37.65 -4.79 -11.93
N TYR A 114 -37.60 -4.84 -13.26
CA TYR A 114 -37.44 -6.07 -14.02
C TYR A 114 -35.95 -6.45 -14.15
N PHE A 115 -35.10 -5.47 -14.40
CA PHE A 115 -33.67 -5.69 -14.59
C PHE A 115 -32.91 -5.82 -13.27
N THR A 116 -31.96 -6.75 -13.27
CA THR A 116 -30.96 -6.99 -12.24
C THR A 116 -29.58 -7.02 -12.91
N ALA A 117 -28.52 -6.96 -12.10
CA ALA A 117 -27.14 -7.01 -12.58
C ALA A 117 -26.82 -8.28 -13.39
N GLU A 118 -27.61 -9.35 -13.25
CA GLU A 118 -27.37 -10.63 -13.91
C GLU A 118 -28.23 -10.83 -15.17
N ASN A 119 -29.41 -10.22 -15.23
CA ASN A 119 -30.40 -10.55 -16.27
C ASN A 119 -30.47 -9.56 -17.43
N TYR A 120 -29.84 -8.38 -17.32
CA TYR A 120 -29.91 -7.33 -18.35
C TYR A 120 -29.15 -7.67 -19.64
N ILE A 121 -28.21 -8.61 -19.55
CA ILE A 121 -27.47 -9.17 -20.69
C ILE A 121 -28.20 -10.34 -21.38
N ASP A 122 -29.28 -10.84 -20.79
CA ASP A 122 -29.98 -12.00 -21.31
C ASP A 122 -30.96 -11.62 -22.43
N VAL A 123 -30.41 -11.55 -23.64
CA VAL A 123 -31.15 -11.26 -24.88
C VAL A 123 -32.39 -12.15 -25.02
N LYS A 124 -32.30 -13.45 -24.67
CA LYS A 124 -33.41 -14.40 -24.85
C LYS A 124 -34.54 -14.12 -23.88
N ASN A 125 -34.22 -13.87 -22.61
CA ASN A 125 -35.21 -13.54 -21.59
C ASN A 125 -35.89 -12.20 -21.86
N ILE A 126 -35.13 -11.20 -22.32
CA ILE A 126 -35.68 -9.91 -22.73
C ILE A 126 -36.61 -10.09 -23.93
N ALA A 127 -36.16 -10.79 -24.97
CA ALA A 127 -36.96 -11.03 -26.17
C ALA A 127 -38.23 -11.82 -25.86
N LEU A 128 -38.16 -12.80 -24.96
CA LEU A 128 -39.32 -13.57 -24.51
C LEU A 128 -40.33 -12.70 -23.76
N ALA A 129 -39.87 -11.85 -22.84
CA ALA A 129 -40.73 -10.94 -22.07
C ALA A 129 -41.42 -9.89 -22.95
N ILE A 130 -40.72 -9.41 -23.98
CA ILE A 130 -41.30 -8.54 -25.01
C ILE A 130 -42.32 -9.33 -25.84
N ASN A 131 -41.97 -10.51 -26.31
CA ASN A 131 -42.84 -11.34 -27.16
C ASN A 131 -44.14 -11.76 -26.45
N ARG A 132 -44.13 -11.94 -25.13
CA ARG A 132 -45.36 -12.23 -24.34
C ARG A 132 -46.34 -11.05 -24.30
N GLN A 133 -45.85 -9.82 -24.36
CA GLN A 133 -46.68 -8.60 -24.36
C GLN A 133 -46.98 -8.09 -25.78
N TYR A 134 -46.21 -8.58 -26.75
CA TYR A 134 -46.42 -8.35 -28.16
C TYR A 134 -47.64 -9.14 -28.62
N ASP A 135 -48.72 -8.41 -28.84
CA ASP A 135 -49.91 -8.95 -29.49
C ASP A 135 -49.87 -8.52 -30.96
N ALA A 136 -49.67 -9.48 -31.87
CA ALA A 136 -49.60 -9.21 -33.30
C ALA A 136 -50.88 -8.53 -33.82
N SER A 137 -52.05 -8.83 -33.24
CA SER A 137 -53.32 -8.20 -33.64
C SER A 137 -53.37 -6.71 -33.32
N SER A 138 -52.66 -6.28 -32.26
CA SER A 138 -52.52 -4.86 -31.88
C SER A 138 -51.57 -4.05 -32.78
N CYS A 139 -50.87 -4.73 -33.69
CA CYS A 139 -49.93 -4.15 -34.65
C CYS A 139 -50.42 -4.17 -36.11
N ILE A 140 -51.62 -4.71 -36.35
CA ILE A 140 -52.29 -4.70 -37.66
C ILE A 140 -53.01 -3.37 -37.82
N LEU A 141 -52.58 -2.57 -38.81
CA LEU A 141 -53.34 -1.41 -39.28
C LEU A 141 -54.56 -1.93 -40.06
N VAL A 142 -55.64 -2.30 -39.36
CA VAL A 142 -56.93 -2.50 -40.04
C VAL A 142 -57.48 -1.12 -40.35
N THR A 143 -57.74 -0.88 -41.63
CA THR A 143 -58.33 0.30 -42.29
C THR A 143 -59.74 0.66 -41.79
N GLY A 144 -59.93 0.75 -40.47
CA GLY A 144 -61.21 1.06 -39.83
C GLY A 144 -61.32 0.76 -38.33
N GLY A 145 -60.26 0.30 -37.65
CA GLY A 145 -60.29 0.04 -36.19
C GLY A 145 -59.68 1.19 -35.38
N SER A 146 -60.43 1.73 -34.42
CA SER A 146 -60.04 2.84 -33.52
C SER A 146 -59.06 2.43 -32.40
N GLY A 147 -58.14 1.50 -32.67
CA GLY A 147 -57.12 1.06 -31.72
C GLY A 147 -55.80 1.79 -31.95
N ALA A 148 -55.25 2.46 -30.93
CA ALA A 148 -53.92 3.04 -31.01
C ALA A 148 -52.87 1.93 -31.20
N GLN A 149 -52.07 2.02 -32.26
CA GLN A 149 -50.96 1.10 -32.51
C GLN A 149 -49.99 1.15 -31.32
N LYS A 150 -49.60 0.00 -30.76
CA LYS A 150 -48.63 -0.01 -29.66
C LYS A 150 -47.29 0.58 -30.14
N PRO A 151 -46.58 1.37 -29.31
CA PRO A 151 -45.32 2.03 -29.68
C PRO A 151 -44.22 1.08 -30.17
N ILE A 152 -44.28 -0.19 -29.79
CA ILE A 152 -43.33 -1.24 -30.19
C ILE A 152 -43.54 -1.78 -31.61
N CYS A 153 -44.73 -1.58 -32.19
CA CYS A 153 -45.11 -2.19 -33.47
C CYS A 153 -44.28 -1.72 -34.68
N PRO A 154 -43.91 -0.44 -34.83
CA PRO A 154 -43.01 0.01 -35.91
C PRO A 154 -41.64 -0.69 -35.82
N TRP A 155 -41.09 -0.74 -34.62
CA TRP A 155 -39.78 -1.35 -34.35
C TRP A 155 -39.75 -2.85 -34.67
N VAL A 156 -40.78 -3.60 -34.26
CA VAL A 156 -40.87 -5.04 -34.58
C VAL A 156 -41.02 -5.26 -36.10
N ARG A 157 -41.79 -4.41 -36.80
CA ARG A 157 -42.01 -4.50 -38.25
C ARG A 157 -40.74 -4.27 -39.06
N GLU A 158 -39.91 -3.32 -38.67
CA GLU A 158 -38.61 -3.07 -39.30
C GLU A 158 -37.69 -4.30 -39.17
N ASN A 159 -37.69 -4.93 -38.00
CA ASN A 159 -36.86 -6.11 -37.73
C ASN A 159 -37.40 -7.42 -38.34
N PHE A 160 -38.69 -7.49 -38.66
CA PHE A 160 -39.25 -8.58 -39.48
C PHE A 160 -38.59 -8.66 -40.86
N GLY A 161 -38.27 -7.52 -41.47
CA GLY A 161 -37.54 -7.47 -42.74
C GLY A 161 -36.11 -7.99 -42.62
N ALA A 162 -35.46 -7.75 -41.47
CA ALA A 162 -34.10 -8.22 -41.17
C ALA A 162 -34.02 -9.72 -40.83
N ALA A 163 -35.09 -10.31 -40.30
CA ALA A 163 -35.14 -11.70 -39.88
C ALA A 163 -35.39 -12.71 -41.03
N GLY A 164 -35.81 -12.22 -42.20
CA GLY A 164 -36.11 -13.02 -43.40
C GLY A 164 -37.57 -13.48 -43.51
N ASN A 165 -38.01 -13.75 -44.75
CA ASN A 165 -39.40 -14.16 -45.03
C ASN A 165 -39.77 -15.44 -44.26
N GLY A 166 -40.79 -15.36 -43.39
CA GLY A 166 -41.27 -16.48 -42.57
C GLY A 166 -40.72 -16.53 -41.13
N ALA A 167 -39.91 -15.56 -40.71
CA ALA A 167 -39.43 -15.48 -39.33
C ALA A 167 -40.58 -15.27 -38.32
N SER A 168 -40.48 -15.90 -37.16
CA SER A 168 -41.44 -15.69 -36.07
C SER A 168 -41.27 -14.29 -35.46
N ALA A 169 -42.34 -13.77 -34.83
CA ALA A 169 -42.28 -12.50 -34.09
C ALA A 169 -41.16 -12.51 -33.04
N TYR A 170 -41.03 -13.63 -32.31
CA TYR A 170 -39.95 -13.83 -31.34
C TYR A 170 -38.56 -13.68 -31.98
N LYS A 171 -38.32 -14.29 -33.14
CA LYS A 171 -36.99 -14.24 -33.78
C LYS A 171 -36.60 -12.84 -34.21
N SER A 172 -37.58 -12.08 -34.72
CA SER A 172 -37.39 -10.68 -35.10
C SER A 172 -37.09 -9.81 -33.87
N ILE A 173 -37.81 -10.02 -32.77
CA ILE A 173 -37.56 -9.35 -31.49
C ILE A 173 -36.17 -9.70 -30.94
N GLU A 174 -35.76 -10.97 -30.98
CA GLU A 174 -34.44 -11.41 -30.52
C GLU A 174 -33.31 -10.71 -31.29
N ILE A 175 -33.41 -10.62 -32.61
CA ILE A 175 -32.44 -9.92 -33.47
C ILE A 175 -32.40 -8.43 -33.11
N ALA A 176 -33.55 -7.84 -32.81
CA ALA A 176 -33.69 -6.41 -32.51
C ALA A 176 -33.19 -6.04 -31.10
N VAL A 177 -33.35 -6.93 -30.11
CA VAL A 177 -32.84 -6.74 -28.74
C VAL A 177 -31.32 -6.88 -28.68
N LYS A 178 -30.74 -7.76 -29.51
CA LYS A 178 -29.30 -8.03 -29.52
C LYS A 178 -28.41 -6.77 -29.60
N PRO A 179 -28.62 -5.80 -30.51
CA PRO A 179 -27.81 -4.59 -30.55
C PRO A 179 -27.97 -3.72 -29.30
N ILE A 180 -29.17 -3.63 -28.73
CA ILE A 180 -29.42 -2.86 -27.49
C ILE A 180 -28.61 -3.43 -26.33
N VAL A 181 -28.61 -4.76 -26.19
CA VAL A 181 -27.82 -5.44 -25.15
C VAL A 181 -26.33 -5.30 -25.41
N SER A 182 -25.89 -5.44 -26.66
CA SER A 182 -24.47 -5.29 -27.01
C SER A 182 -23.93 -3.89 -26.75
N GLU A 183 -24.72 -2.84 -27.01
CA GLU A 183 -24.35 -1.46 -26.67
C GLU A 183 -24.29 -1.28 -25.15
N ALA A 184 -25.26 -1.84 -24.42
CA ALA A 184 -25.28 -1.80 -22.97
C ALA A 184 -24.10 -2.54 -22.32
N GLU A 185 -23.65 -3.66 -22.88
CA GLU A 185 -22.44 -4.38 -22.45
C GLU A 185 -21.20 -3.51 -22.63
N SER A 186 -21.09 -2.77 -23.75
CA SER A 186 -19.97 -1.85 -23.98
C SER A 186 -19.98 -0.68 -23.00
N VAL A 187 -21.16 -0.13 -22.70
CA VAL A 187 -21.33 0.91 -21.67
C VAL A 187 -20.96 0.37 -20.29
N ALA A 188 -21.41 -0.83 -19.95
CA ALA A 188 -21.10 -1.50 -18.70
C ALA A 188 -19.60 -1.75 -18.53
N GLU A 189 -18.92 -2.24 -19.58
CA GLU A 189 -17.48 -2.47 -19.58
C GLU A 189 -16.69 -1.16 -19.38
N THR A 190 -17.11 -0.10 -20.07
CA THR A 190 -16.47 1.22 -19.95
C THR A 190 -16.65 1.80 -18.55
N ALA A 191 -17.87 1.73 -18.01
CA ALA A 191 -18.18 2.18 -16.65
C ALA A 191 -17.44 1.35 -15.59
N ALA A 192 -17.35 0.03 -15.78
CA ALA A 192 -16.59 -0.85 -14.90
C ALA A 192 -15.11 -0.50 -14.90
N LYS A 193 -14.48 -0.34 -16.07
CA LYS A 193 -13.07 0.06 -16.21
C LYS A 193 -12.77 1.41 -15.57
N ARG A 194 -13.68 2.38 -15.71
CA ARG A 194 -13.53 3.69 -15.07
C ARG A 194 -13.62 3.57 -13.55
N ALA A 195 -14.64 2.88 -13.04
CA ALA A 195 -14.84 2.73 -11.60
C ALA A 195 -13.77 1.87 -10.92
N THR A 196 -13.22 0.86 -11.60
CA THR A 196 -12.04 0.12 -11.09
C THR A 196 -10.82 1.02 -11.01
N ALA A 197 -10.54 1.82 -12.06
CA ALA A 197 -9.42 2.75 -12.07
C ALA A 197 -9.54 3.81 -10.95
N GLU A 198 -10.72 4.42 -10.79
CA GLU A 198 -11.01 5.38 -9.73
C GLU A 198 -10.87 4.75 -8.33
N ALA A 199 -11.31 3.51 -8.15
CA ALA A 199 -11.18 2.80 -6.88
C ALA A 199 -9.72 2.48 -6.54
N ILE A 200 -8.91 2.13 -7.54
CA ILE A 200 -7.47 1.92 -7.38
C ILE A 200 -6.79 3.23 -7.00
N GLU A 201 -7.03 4.31 -7.74
CA GLU A 201 -6.43 5.63 -7.47
C GLU A 201 -6.82 6.18 -6.07
N ALA A 202 -8.09 6.04 -5.68
CA ALA A 202 -8.55 6.43 -4.36
C ALA A 202 -7.89 5.65 -3.21
N SER A 203 -7.38 4.44 -3.49
CA SER A 203 -6.66 3.62 -2.52
C SER A 203 -5.16 3.93 -2.47
N THR A 204 -4.55 4.37 -3.58
CA THR A 204 -3.11 4.67 -3.66
C THR A 204 -2.77 6.04 -3.08
N LEU A 205 -3.57 7.08 -3.34
CA LEU A 205 -3.35 8.43 -2.81
C LEU A 205 -3.16 8.50 -1.27
N PRO A 206 -4.04 7.90 -0.45
CA PRO A 206 -3.85 7.89 1.00
C PRO A 206 -2.65 7.02 1.43
N ALA A 207 -2.37 5.92 0.71
CA ALA A 207 -1.23 5.06 0.99
C ALA A 207 0.10 5.78 0.75
N GLU A 208 0.24 6.53 -0.34
CA GLU A 208 1.44 7.34 -0.65
C GLU A 208 1.66 8.43 0.39
N SER A 209 0.58 9.13 0.80
CA SER A 209 0.66 10.16 1.84
C SER A 209 1.13 9.61 3.20
N THR A 210 0.63 8.44 3.58
CA THR A 210 1.00 7.77 4.84
C THR A 210 2.44 7.26 4.78
N TYR A 211 2.83 6.67 3.65
CA TYR A 211 4.20 6.20 3.42
C TYR A 211 5.23 7.34 3.50
N ALA A 212 4.93 8.49 2.89
CA ALA A 212 5.78 9.69 2.97
C ALA A 212 5.97 10.17 4.42
N GLY A 213 4.91 10.14 5.25
CA GLY A 213 4.99 10.45 6.68
C GLY A 213 5.87 9.47 7.45
N CYS A 214 5.67 8.17 7.23
CA CYS A 214 6.47 7.11 7.86
C CYS A 214 7.95 7.18 7.45
N GLN A 215 8.27 7.41 6.17
CA GLN A 215 9.62 7.62 5.68
C GLN A 215 10.32 8.78 6.41
N THR A 216 9.63 9.91 6.55
CA THR A 216 10.17 11.09 7.24
C THR A 216 10.49 10.78 8.71
N ALA A 217 9.60 10.07 9.40
CA ALA A 217 9.82 9.66 10.80
C ALA A 217 11.00 8.68 10.94
N ILE A 218 11.11 7.70 10.03
CA ILE A 218 12.22 6.74 10.02
C ILE A 218 13.55 7.46 9.77
N ILE A 219 13.62 8.32 8.75
CA ILE A 219 14.83 9.10 8.43
C ILE A 219 15.24 9.96 9.63
N ALA A 220 14.30 10.65 10.26
CA ALA A 220 14.57 11.47 11.45
C ALA A 220 15.15 10.63 12.60
N SER A 221 14.63 9.43 12.85
CA SER A 221 15.15 8.52 13.89
C SER A 221 16.58 8.05 13.60
N VAL A 222 16.89 7.71 12.35
CA VAL A 222 18.23 7.27 11.93
C VAL A 222 19.24 8.41 12.08
N VAL A 223 18.89 9.62 11.64
CA VAL A 223 19.73 10.81 11.80
C VAL A 223 19.99 11.10 13.28
N ALA A 224 18.98 10.99 14.14
CA ALA A 224 19.14 11.17 15.59
C ALA A 224 20.13 10.16 16.20
N ILE A 225 20.05 8.88 15.83
CA ILE A 225 20.99 7.84 16.31
C ILE A 225 22.41 8.15 15.85
N ILE A 226 22.60 8.56 14.59
CA ILE A 226 23.92 8.93 14.04
C ILE A 226 24.52 10.11 14.81
N ILE A 227 23.72 11.14 15.12
CA ILE A 227 24.19 12.31 15.89
C ILE A 227 24.65 11.89 17.29
N ILE A 228 23.87 11.06 17.99
CA ILE A 228 24.25 10.56 19.33
C ILE A 228 25.54 9.76 19.28
N ALA A 229 25.69 8.87 18.29
CA ALA A 229 26.91 8.09 18.09
C ALA A 229 28.13 8.99 17.79
N LEU A 230 27.98 10.02 16.94
CA LEU A 230 29.05 10.98 16.65
C LEU A 230 29.47 11.77 17.89
N VAL A 231 28.52 12.23 18.70
CA VAL A 231 28.82 12.93 19.97
C VAL A 231 29.59 12.01 20.93
N MET A 232 29.16 10.75 21.08
CA MET A 232 29.87 9.75 21.89
C MET A 232 31.31 9.53 21.39
N ILE A 233 31.52 9.44 20.07
CA ILE A 233 32.85 9.27 19.46
C ILE A 233 33.72 10.51 19.72
N ILE A 234 33.18 11.72 19.55
CA ILE A 234 33.95 12.96 19.78
C ILE A 234 34.37 13.06 21.25
N ILE A 235 33.45 12.82 22.19
CA ILE A 235 33.76 12.81 23.64
C ILE A 235 34.82 11.74 23.94
N TYR A 236 34.67 10.53 23.40
CA TYR A 236 35.64 9.45 23.55
C TYR A 236 37.03 9.84 23.02
N LEU A 237 37.11 10.41 21.83
CA LEU A 237 38.37 10.86 21.23
C LEU A 237 39.03 11.97 22.04
N VAL A 238 38.26 12.95 22.54
CA VAL A 238 38.77 14.02 23.41
C VAL A 238 39.31 13.46 24.73
N LEU A 239 38.58 12.54 25.37
CA LEU A 239 39.03 11.89 26.61
C LEU A 239 40.29 11.05 26.39
N ARG A 240 40.33 10.27 25.31
CA ARG A 240 41.49 9.46 24.93
C ARG A 240 42.72 10.33 24.64
N TYR A 241 42.53 11.43 23.91
CA TYR A 241 43.60 12.38 23.61
C TYR A 241 44.13 13.05 24.89
N ARG A 242 43.25 13.51 25.79
CA ARG A 242 43.63 14.10 27.08
C ARG A 242 44.43 13.12 27.94
N ARG A 243 43.99 11.86 28.03
CA ARG A 243 44.72 10.81 28.78
C ARG A 243 46.12 10.59 28.22
N LYS A 244 46.25 10.43 26.90
CA LYS A 244 47.56 10.20 26.25
C LYS A 244 48.52 11.37 26.47
N LYS A 245 48.03 12.61 26.41
CA LYS A 245 48.82 13.82 26.70
C LYS A 245 49.31 13.85 28.16
N ASN A 246 48.45 13.53 29.12
CA ASN A 246 48.83 13.51 30.54
C ASN A 246 49.88 12.43 30.85
N MET A 247 49.75 11.26 30.22
CA MET A 247 50.71 10.17 30.35
C MET A 247 52.09 10.53 29.79
N ASN A 248 52.14 11.16 28.62
CA ASN A 248 53.40 11.62 28.02
C ASN A 248 54.10 12.68 28.89
N LYS A 249 53.35 13.61 29.49
CA LYS A 249 53.90 14.57 30.44
C LYS A 249 54.49 13.88 31.67
N LYS A 250 53.75 12.96 32.29
CA LYS A 250 54.24 12.19 33.46
C LYS A 250 55.53 11.43 33.15
N ALA A 251 55.65 10.83 31.96
CA ALA A 251 56.85 10.11 31.53
C ALA A 251 58.09 11.03 31.37
N GLN A 252 57.90 12.27 30.93
CA GLN A 252 58.99 13.26 30.86
C GLN A 252 59.46 13.66 32.27
N TYR A 253 58.53 13.94 33.21
CA TYR A 253 58.90 14.29 34.59
C TYR A 253 59.60 13.15 35.33
N THR A 254 59.20 11.89 35.12
CA THR A 254 59.88 10.74 35.73
C THR A 254 61.30 10.56 35.20
N LYS A 255 61.54 10.83 33.91
CA LYS A 255 62.90 10.82 33.35
C LYS A 255 63.80 11.90 33.97
N LEU A 256 63.26 13.11 34.18
CA LEU A 256 64.00 14.21 34.79
C LEU A 256 64.28 14.01 36.29
N LEU A 257 63.42 13.28 37.00
CA LEU A 257 63.59 12.96 38.43
C LEU A 257 64.56 11.81 38.71
N ASN A 258 64.80 10.95 37.72
CA ASN A 258 65.72 9.81 37.82
C ASN A 258 67.13 10.12 37.29
N GLN A 259 67.37 11.36 36.83
CA GLN A 259 68.70 11.93 36.63
C GLN A 259 69.17 12.61 37.92
#